data_AF-G5JEJ1-F1
#
_entry.id   AF-G5JEJ1-F1
#
_cell.length_a   1.000
_cell.length_b   1.000
_cell.length_c   1.000
_cell.angle_alpha   90.00
_cell.angle_beta   90.00
_cell.angle_gamma   90.00
#
_symmetry.space_group_name_H-M   'P 1'
#
loop_
_entity.id
_entity.type
_entity.pdbx_description
1 polymer ?
#
loop_
_entity_poly.entity_id
_entity_poly.type
_entity_poly.pdbx_seq_one_letter_code
_entity_poly.pdbx_strand_id
1 'polypeptide(L)'
;MSGTPKCSQAQLDAQRREALRREMERIAAEEQRKREEAARKERERIAKATKQANQDLTELKALIAGTKADNLLSYWCKTEIQSLESQITEAENSLKQQEFSQIKTLLQQAKNQQKEMLTKAQEKQQHKEEQTIYVETLQEVLDDMGFYTQKVPTATSSAPDAQITFVTENSLGEEIEVTVGLEGKVEYVAEGFGDKQEDSFDGKQIKSCPKTIPTLLKVHEKAEEKGVILTPPTWLDQDPNRNLSEAESLPKNDSKPKERTRNSI
;
A
#
# COMPACT_ATOMS: atom_id res chain seq x y z
N MET A 1 -107.95 5.42 5.83
CA MET A 1 -107.31 6.66 6.32
C MET A 1 -105.81 6.51 6.21
N SER A 2 -105.21 6.73 5.03
CA SER A 2 -103.75 6.70 4.85
C SER A 2 -103.34 8.06 4.32
N GLY A 3 -102.95 8.94 5.25
CA GLY A 3 -102.41 10.26 4.93
C GLY A 3 -100.90 10.16 4.84
N THR A 4 -100.38 9.71 3.70
CA THR A 4 -98.94 9.83 3.42
C THR A 4 -98.60 11.31 3.32
N PRO A 5 -97.71 11.85 4.16
CA PRO A 5 -97.28 13.24 4.06
C PRO A 5 -96.59 13.45 2.71
N LYS A 6 -97.14 14.33 1.87
CA LYS A 6 -96.45 14.80 0.65
C LYS A 6 -95.29 15.70 1.11
N CYS A 7 -94.15 15.08 1.40
CA CYS A 7 -92.90 15.83 1.52
C CYS A 7 -92.70 16.61 0.22
N SER A 8 -92.55 17.92 0.28
CA SER A 8 -92.38 18.71 -0.94
C SER A 8 -91.01 18.39 -1.54
N GLN A 9 -90.91 18.39 -2.88
CA GLN A 9 -89.67 18.09 -3.60
C GLN A 9 -88.47 18.89 -3.05
N ALA A 10 -88.71 20.14 -2.61
CA ALA A 10 -87.71 21.02 -2.02
C ALA A 10 -87.15 20.51 -0.66
N GLN A 11 -87.95 19.85 0.17
CA GLN A 11 -87.49 19.28 1.45
C GLN A 11 -86.59 18.05 1.21
N LEU A 12 -86.92 17.21 0.24
CA LEU A 12 -86.09 16.08 -0.15
C LEU A 12 -84.74 16.53 -0.74
N ASP A 13 -84.75 17.59 -1.54
CA ASP A 13 -83.52 18.16 -2.11
C ASP A 13 -82.64 18.83 -1.04
N ALA A 14 -83.23 19.50 -0.05
CA ALA A 14 -82.50 20.04 1.09
C ALA A 14 -81.82 18.94 1.93
N GLN A 15 -82.54 17.85 2.23
CA GLN A 15 -81.97 16.69 2.93
C GLN A 15 -80.83 16.03 2.14
N ARG A 16 -80.98 15.88 0.81
CA ARG A 16 -79.91 15.34 -0.06
C ARG A 16 -78.65 16.20 -0.04
N ARG A 17 -78.80 17.53 -0.11
CA ARG A 17 -77.66 18.46 -0.04
C ARG A 17 -76.95 18.41 1.30
N GLU A 18 -77.70 18.31 2.39
CA GLU A 18 -77.11 18.20 3.74
C GLU A 18 -76.40 16.87 3.95
N ALA A 19 -76.99 15.76 3.48
CA ALA A 19 -76.36 14.45 3.50
C ALA A 19 -75.06 14.42 2.68
N LEU A 20 -75.05 15.02 1.49
CA LEU A 20 -73.84 15.15 0.67
C LEU A 20 -72.75 16.00 1.35
N ARG A 21 -73.12 17.11 2.01
CA ARG A 21 -72.14 17.93 2.76
C ARG A 21 -71.51 17.14 3.91
N ARG A 22 -72.32 16.44 4.71
CA ARG A 22 -71.82 15.60 5.81
C ARG A 22 -70.93 14.46 5.30
N GLU A 23 -71.29 13.86 4.18
CA GLU A 23 -70.49 12.81 3.55
C GLU A 23 -69.14 13.35 3.06
N MET A 24 -69.13 14.50 2.38
CA MET A 24 -67.91 15.17 1.93
C MET A 24 -67.02 15.60 3.10
N GLU A 25 -67.61 16.10 4.19
CA GLU A 25 -66.90 16.44 5.42
C GLU A 25 -66.27 15.20 6.07
N ARG A 26 -66.99 14.07 6.10
CA ARG A 26 -66.47 12.79 6.60
C ARG A 26 -65.31 12.30 5.76
N ILE A 27 -65.42 12.33 4.43
CA ILE A 27 -64.37 11.93 3.50
C ILE A 27 -63.14 12.83 3.70
N ALA A 28 -63.32 14.14 3.77
CA ALA A 28 -62.23 15.09 3.99
C ALA A 28 -61.54 14.87 5.34
N ALA A 29 -62.30 14.63 6.41
CA ALA A 29 -61.75 14.32 7.73
C ALA A 29 -60.97 13.00 7.75
N GLU A 30 -61.45 11.97 7.05
CA GLU A 30 -60.74 10.69 6.94
C GLU A 30 -59.44 10.82 6.12
N GLU A 31 -59.46 11.58 5.02
CA GLU A 31 -58.27 11.86 4.22
C GLU A 31 -57.23 12.66 5.00
N GLN A 32 -57.68 13.69 5.75
CA GLN A 32 -56.83 14.47 6.64
C GLN A 32 -56.17 13.58 7.69
N ARG A 33 -56.93 12.68 8.34
CA ARG A 33 -56.39 11.72 9.31
C ARG A 33 -55.35 10.78 8.68
N LYS A 34 -55.59 10.30 7.46
CA LYS A 34 -54.62 9.44 6.73
C LYS A 34 -53.33 10.21 6.41
N ARG A 35 -53.42 11.47 6.00
CA ARG A 35 -52.25 12.33 5.74
C ARG A 35 -51.45 12.62 7.00
N GLU A 36 -52.13 12.92 8.10
CA GLU A 36 -51.50 13.17 9.41
C GLU A 36 -50.80 11.91 9.94
N GLU A 37 -51.44 10.74 9.82
CA GLU A 37 -50.83 9.47 10.22
C GLU A 37 -49.60 9.13 9.37
N ALA A 38 -49.68 9.33 8.04
CA ALA A 38 -48.54 9.15 7.14
C ALA A 38 -47.39 10.10 7.47
N ALA A 39 -47.69 11.39 7.72
CA ALA A 39 -46.70 12.37 8.13
C ALA A 39 -46.06 12.02 9.48
N ARG A 40 -46.83 11.50 10.44
CA ARG A 40 -46.31 11.04 11.73
C ARG A 40 -45.34 9.87 11.56
N LYS A 41 -45.72 8.85 10.77
CA LYS A 41 -44.87 7.69 10.49
C LYS A 41 -43.56 8.09 9.81
N GLU A 42 -43.61 9.04 8.86
CA GLU A 42 -42.40 9.50 8.19
C GLU A 42 -41.48 10.29 9.14
N ARG A 43 -42.04 11.17 10.00
CA ARG A 43 -41.26 11.86 11.03
C ARG A 43 -40.59 10.88 12.00
N GLU A 44 -41.31 9.85 12.43
CA GLU A 44 -40.76 8.80 13.29
C GLU A 44 -39.63 8.03 12.60
N ARG A 45 -39.80 7.71 11.31
CA ARG A 45 -38.77 7.04 10.50
C ARG A 45 -37.52 7.89 10.36
N ILE A 46 -37.67 9.16 10.00
CA ILE A 46 -36.55 10.11 9.87
C ILE A 46 -35.85 10.28 11.22
N ALA A 47 -36.59 10.48 12.31
CA ALA A 47 -36.00 10.61 13.65
C ALA A 47 -35.18 9.38 14.06
N LYS A 48 -35.68 8.17 13.79
CA LYS A 48 -34.93 6.92 14.02
C LYS A 48 -33.67 6.84 13.17
N ALA A 49 -33.78 7.17 11.88
CA ALA A 49 -32.65 7.16 10.95
C ALA A 49 -31.57 8.18 11.34
N THR A 50 -31.97 9.40 11.73
CA THR A 50 -31.06 10.43 12.24
C THR A 50 -30.38 10.00 13.54
N LYS A 51 -31.10 9.36 14.46
CA LYS A 51 -30.49 8.83 15.68
C LYS A 51 -29.42 7.79 15.37
N GLN A 52 -29.72 6.83 14.48
CA GLN A 52 -28.76 5.81 14.08
C GLN A 52 -27.55 6.43 13.37
N ALA A 53 -27.78 7.35 12.44
CA ALA A 53 -26.72 8.05 11.73
C ALA A 53 -25.77 8.81 12.67
N ASN A 54 -26.29 9.43 13.74
CA ASN A 54 -25.47 10.07 14.76
C ASN A 54 -24.63 9.06 15.57
N GLN A 55 -25.18 7.88 15.85
CA GLN A 55 -24.43 6.81 16.52
C GLN A 55 -23.29 6.31 15.61
N ASP A 56 -23.59 6.05 14.34
CA ASP A 56 -22.62 5.59 13.35
C ASP A 56 -21.51 6.65 13.14
N LEU A 57 -21.86 7.94 13.09
CA LEU A 57 -20.90 9.03 13.00
C LEU A 57 -20.01 9.12 14.25
N THR A 58 -20.60 8.92 15.44
CA THR A 58 -19.83 8.92 16.70
C THR A 58 -18.85 7.74 16.74
N GLU A 59 -19.29 6.56 16.29
CA GLU A 59 -18.44 5.38 16.17
C GLU A 59 -17.31 5.61 15.17
N LEU A 60 -17.60 6.21 14.01
CA LEU A 60 -16.59 6.58 13.00
C LEU A 60 -15.53 7.52 13.59
N LYS A 61 -15.95 8.57 14.30
CA LYS A 61 -15.03 9.51 14.97
C LYS A 61 -14.16 8.81 16.01
N ALA A 62 -14.74 7.92 16.81
CA ALA A 62 -14.02 7.16 17.82
C ALA A 62 -13.00 6.20 17.19
N LEU A 63 -13.38 5.50 16.12
CA LEU A 63 -12.50 4.62 15.35
C LEU A 63 -11.26 5.37 14.87
N ILE A 64 -11.47 6.53 14.22
CA ILE A 64 -10.38 7.32 13.63
C ILE A 64 -9.48 7.94 14.71
N ALA A 65 -10.07 8.41 15.82
CA ALA A 65 -9.31 8.87 16.96
C ALA A 65 -8.43 7.75 17.56
N GLY A 66 -8.96 6.53 17.65
CA GLY A 66 -8.20 5.34 18.05
C GLY A 66 -7.05 5.03 17.10
N THR A 67 -7.31 5.03 15.78
CA THR A 67 -6.28 4.82 14.75
C THR A 67 -5.16 5.87 14.83
N LYS A 68 -5.50 7.12 15.10
CA LYS A 68 -4.53 8.23 15.25
C LYS A 68 -3.75 8.18 16.56
N ALA A 69 -4.32 7.59 17.60
CA ALA A 69 -3.63 7.38 18.87
C ALA A 69 -2.67 6.18 18.82
N ASP A 70 -2.83 5.29 17.85
CA ASP A 70 -1.92 4.18 17.63
C ASP A 70 -0.60 4.69 17.01
N ASN A 71 0.51 4.51 17.73
CA ASN A 71 1.83 4.98 17.32
C ASN A 71 2.34 4.26 16.08
N LEU A 72 2.08 2.95 15.94
CA LEU A 72 2.54 2.16 14.81
C LEU A 72 1.84 2.63 13.53
N LEU A 73 0.52 2.80 13.58
CA LEU A 73 -0.26 3.31 12.45
C LEU A 73 0.09 4.76 12.12
N SER A 74 0.29 5.60 13.14
CA SER A 74 0.68 6.99 12.95
C SER A 74 2.05 7.15 12.29
N TYR A 75 2.96 6.21 12.55
CA TYR A 75 4.27 6.18 11.94
C TYR A 75 4.23 5.69 10.49
N TRP A 76 3.54 4.58 10.22
CA TRP A 76 3.58 3.91 8.90
C TRP A 76 2.49 4.32 7.91
N CYS A 77 1.35 4.82 8.38
CA CYS A 77 0.13 5.02 7.60
C CYS A 77 -0.44 6.44 7.70
N LYS A 78 0.44 7.45 7.79
CA LYS A 78 0.06 8.85 8.00
C LYS A 78 -0.91 9.39 6.94
N THR A 79 -0.69 9.05 5.67
CA THR A 79 -1.53 9.50 4.55
C THR A 79 -2.91 8.86 4.59
N GLU A 80 -2.97 7.57 4.91
CA GLU A 80 -4.21 6.83 5.07
C GLU A 80 -5.04 7.34 6.25
N ILE A 81 -4.40 7.73 7.36
CA ILE A 81 -5.08 8.40 8.49
C ILE A 81 -5.72 9.74 8.04
N GLN A 82 -5.01 10.54 7.23
CA GLN A 82 -5.58 11.79 6.70
C GLN A 82 -6.79 11.53 5.79
N SER A 83 -6.75 10.45 5.00
CA SER A 83 -7.89 10.01 4.20
C SER A 83 -9.10 9.65 5.07
N LEU A 84 -8.88 8.90 6.17
CA LEU A 84 -9.93 8.60 7.15
C LEU A 84 -10.52 9.88 7.78
N GLU A 85 -9.69 10.86 8.15
CA GLU A 85 -10.16 12.14 8.69
C GLU A 85 -11.07 12.89 7.69
N SER A 86 -10.79 12.78 6.39
CA SER A 86 -11.65 13.36 5.35
C SER A 86 -13.04 12.70 5.30
N GLN A 87 -13.15 11.41 5.61
CA GLN A 87 -14.42 10.68 5.66
C GLN A 87 -15.34 11.16 6.80
N ILE A 88 -14.78 11.69 7.90
CA ILE A 88 -15.58 12.34 8.95
C ILE A 88 -16.30 13.56 8.37
N THR A 89 -15.59 14.37 7.59
CA THR A 89 -16.16 15.57 6.97
C THR A 89 -17.25 15.21 5.96
N GLU A 90 -17.03 14.15 5.18
CA GLU A 90 -18.05 13.61 4.27
C GLU A 90 -19.28 13.13 5.04
N ALA A 91 -19.11 12.32 6.09
CA ALA A 91 -20.21 11.80 6.90
C ALA A 91 -21.02 12.91 7.58
N GLU A 92 -20.37 13.98 8.05
CA GLU A 92 -21.04 15.16 8.58
C GLU A 92 -21.89 15.89 7.53
N ASN A 93 -21.42 15.94 6.28
CA ASN A 93 -22.18 16.53 5.18
C ASN A 93 -23.36 15.65 4.75
N SER A 94 -23.17 14.32 4.65
CA SER A 94 -24.26 13.37 4.41
C SER A 94 -25.33 13.43 5.50
N LEU A 95 -24.95 13.65 6.76
CA LEU A 95 -25.91 13.84 7.86
C LEU A 95 -26.78 15.09 7.65
N LYS A 96 -26.19 16.21 7.21
CA LYS A 96 -26.93 17.45 6.89
C LYS A 96 -27.88 17.27 5.71
N GLN A 97 -27.49 16.45 4.73
CA GLN A 97 -28.28 16.14 3.54
C GLN A 97 -29.30 15.01 3.75
N GLN A 98 -29.36 14.44 4.97
CA GLN A 98 -30.21 13.29 5.32
C GLN A 98 -29.91 12.00 4.52
N GLU A 99 -28.68 11.87 4.03
CA GLU A 99 -28.18 10.69 3.30
C GLU A 99 -27.68 9.62 4.29
N PHE A 100 -28.57 9.14 5.17
CA PHE A 100 -28.19 8.31 6.32
C PHE A 100 -27.50 6.99 5.95
N SER A 101 -27.81 6.40 4.79
CA SER A 101 -27.17 5.18 4.31
C SER A 101 -25.67 5.37 4.00
N GLN A 102 -25.27 6.56 3.57
CA GLN A 102 -23.88 6.86 3.23
C GLN A 102 -22.98 6.78 4.47
N ILE A 103 -23.45 7.28 5.62
CA ILE A 103 -22.68 7.28 6.88
C ILE A 103 -22.34 5.85 7.32
N LYS A 104 -23.31 4.92 7.20
CA LYS A 104 -23.08 3.50 7.50
C LYS A 104 -22.05 2.87 6.56
N THR A 105 -22.12 3.20 5.27
CA THR A 105 -21.13 2.73 4.28
C THR A 105 -19.73 3.25 4.62
N LEU A 106 -19.60 4.54 4.92
CA LEU A 106 -18.33 5.16 5.32
C LEU A 106 -17.77 4.52 6.59
N LEU A 107 -18.61 4.26 7.61
CA LEU A 107 -18.18 3.54 8.81
C LEU A 107 -17.62 2.15 8.49
N GLN A 108 -18.28 1.39 7.62
CA GLN A 108 -17.81 0.06 7.24
C GLN A 108 -16.52 0.11 6.42
N GLN A 109 -16.39 1.08 5.52
CA GLN A 109 -15.17 1.32 4.76
C GLN A 109 -14.01 1.67 5.69
N ALA A 110 -14.21 2.58 6.63
CA ALA A 110 -13.22 2.96 7.63
C ALA A 110 -12.74 1.77 8.47
N LYS A 111 -13.67 0.89 8.90
CA LYS A 111 -13.32 -0.35 9.63
C LYS A 111 -12.46 -1.31 8.79
N ASN A 112 -12.76 -1.44 7.50
CA ASN A 112 -11.96 -2.30 6.61
C ASN A 112 -10.58 -1.70 6.36
N GLN A 113 -10.51 -0.40 6.06
CA GLN A 113 -9.26 0.33 5.86
C GLN A 113 -8.37 0.27 7.10
N GLN A 114 -8.92 0.41 8.31
CA GLN A 114 -8.15 0.28 9.54
C GLN A 114 -7.48 -1.10 9.68
N LYS A 115 -8.19 -2.18 9.31
CA LYS A 115 -7.63 -3.54 9.34
C LYS A 115 -6.48 -3.70 8.34
N GLU A 116 -6.68 -3.20 7.12
CA GLU A 116 -5.64 -3.24 6.07
C GLU A 116 -4.41 -2.43 6.47
N MET A 117 -4.62 -1.24 7.06
CA MET A 117 -3.53 -0.40 7.59
C MET A 117 -2.76 -1.13 8.70
N LEU A 118 -3.44 -1.83 9.61
CA LEU A 118 -2.79 -2.59 10.67
C LEU A 118 -1.90 -3.69 10.12
N THR A 119 -2.40 -4.50 9.18
CA THR A 119 -1.61 -5.54 8.53
C THR A 119 -0.38 -4.94 7.83
N LYS A 120 -0.60 -3.91 7.01
CA LYS A 120 0.49 -3.22 6.29
C LYS A 120 1.53 -2.61 7.23
N ALA A 121 1.12 -2.01 8.34
CA ALA A 121 2.03 -1.42 9.30
C ALA A 121 2.84 -2.48 10.07
N GLN A 122 2.22 -3.63 10.37
CA GLN A 122 2.91 -4.78 10.97
C GLN A 122 3.95 -5.38 10.02
N GLU A 123 3.59 -5.60 8.76
CA GLU A 123 4.54 -6.07 7.73
C GLU A 123 5.73 -5.12 7.59
N LYS A 124 5.48 -3.81 7.47
CA LYS A 124 6.56 -2.81 7.42
C LYS A 124 7.44 -2.79 8.66
N GLN A 125 6.86 -3.01 9.84
CA GLN A 125 7.61 -3.08 11.09
C GLN A 125 8.52 -4.31 11.13
N GLN A 126 8.03 -5.47 10.70
CA GLN A 126 8.83 -6.70 10.58
C GLN A 126 9.98 -6.50 9.61
N HIS A 127 9.71 -5.93 8.43
CA HIS A 127 10.75 -5.62 7.45
C HIS A 127 11.80 -4.63 7.97
N LYS A 128 11.42 -3.67 8.83
CA LYS A 128 12.39 -2.77 9.48
C LYS A 128 13.29 -3.49 10.49
N GLU A 129 12.74 -4.45 11.22
CA GLU A 129 13.51 -5.30 12.14
C GLU A 129 14.47 -6.20 11.35
N GLU A 130 14.00 -6.80 10.25
CA GLU A 130 14.82 -7.58 9.32
C GLU A 130 15.94 -6.73 8.71
N GLN A 131 15.64 -5.51 8.23
CA GLN A 131 16.63 -4.56 7.72
C GLN A 131 17.74 -4.29 8.73
N THR A 132 17.39 -4.17 10.02
CA THR A 132 18.37 -3.94 11.10
C THR A 132 19.28 -5.15 11.27
N ILE A 133 18.71 -6.36 11.30
CA ILE A 133 19.47 -7.63 11.37
C ILE A 133 20.41 -7.76 10.15
N TYR A 134 19.96 -7.34 8.96
CA TYR A 134 20.76 -7.42 7.75
C TYR A 134 21.97 -6.50 7.81
N VAL A 135 21.76 -5.26 8.26
CA VAL A 135 22.86 -4.29 8.46
C VAL A 135 23.88 -4.84 9.46
N GLU A 136 23.42 -5.30 10.63
CA GLU A 136 24.31 -5.86 11.66
C GLU A 136 25.10 -7.07 11.15
N THR A 137 24.42 -8.01 10.48
CA THR A 137 25.05 -9.22 9.93
C THR A 137 26.08 -8.88 8.85
N LEU A 138 25.75 -7.97 7.93
CA LEU A 138 26.66 -7.55 6.87
C LEU A 138 27.87 -6.82 7.41
N GLN A 139 27.70 -5.98 8.44
CA GLN A 139 28.83 -5.34 9.13
C GLN A 139 29.74 -6.38 9.78
N GLU A 140 29.19 -7.39 10.47
CA GLU A 140 29.97 -8.47 11.08
C GLU A 140 30.73 -9.29 10.02
N VAL A 141 30.08 -9.64 8.91
CA VAL A 141 30.71 -10.37 7.80
C VAL A 141 31.85 -9.57 7.17
N LEU A 142 31.67 -8.26 6.98
CA LEU A 142 32.69 -7.38 6.44
C LEU A 142 33.87 -7.21 7.41
N ASP A 143 33.60 -7.10 8.71
CA ASP A 143 34.64 -7.07 9.75
C ASP A 143 35.44 -8.38 9.79
N ASP A 144 34.77 -9.54 9.71
CA ASP A 144 35.39 -10.86 9.56
C ASP A 144 36.25 -10.99 8.28
N MET A 145 36.00 -10.15 7.27
CA MET A 145 36.75 -10.07 6.02
C MET A 145 37.85 -9.01 6.04
N GLY A 146 38.03 -8.30 7.15
CA GLY A 146 39.05 -7.26 7.33
C GLY A 146 38.64 -5.87 6.83
N PHE A 147 37.35 -5.65 6.57
CA PHE A 147 36.77 -4.33 6.29
C PHE A 147 36.22 -3.74 7.58
N TYR A 148 36.73 -2.58 7.99
CA TYR A 148 36.25 -1.88 9.18
C TYR A 148 35.22 -0.82 8.78
N THR A 149 34.17 -0.66 9.61
CA THR A 149 33.12 0.33 9.37
C THR A 149 33.66 1.74 9.61
N GLN A 150 33.64 2.60 8.59
CA GLN A 150 34.12 3.98 8.70
C GLN A 150 33.07 4.94 9.25
N LYS A 151 31.80 4.71 8.92
CA LYS A 151 30.69 5.59 9.26
C LYS A 151 29.57 4.78 9.90
N VAL A 152 28.96 5.36 10.93
CA VAL A 152 27.77 4.80 11.57
C VAL A 152 26.68 4.62 10.50
N PRO A 153 26.00 3.47 10.46
CA PRO A 153 24.88 3.26 9.55
C PRO A 153 23.89 4.41 9.64
N THR A 154 23.63 5.04 8.50
CA THR A 154 22.81 6.26 8.43
C THR A 154 21.64 6.02 7.48
N ALA A 155 20.44 6.43 7.89
CA ALA A 155 19.27 6.38 7.02
C ALA A 155 19.41 7.41 5.88
N THR A 156 19.08 7.03 4.65
CA THR A 156 19.15 7.91 3.48
C THR A 156 18.15 9.07 3.52
N SER A 157 17.11 8.95 4.37
CA SER A 157 16.05 9.94 4.56
C SER A 157 15.47 9.83 5.97
N SER A 158 14.70 10.84 6.38
CA SER A 158 13.87 10.78 7.60
C SER A 158 12.57 9.99 7.41
N ALA A 159 12.32 9.49 6.19
CA ALA A 159 11.15 8.68 5.90
C ALA A 159 11.19 7.35 6.67
N PRO A 160 10.04 6.80 7.09
CA PRO A 160 9.99 5.59 7.89
C PRO A 160 10.49 4.35 7.13
N ASP A 161 10.41 4.38 5.81
CA ASP A 161 10.87 3.36 4.85
C ASP A 161 12.24 3.68 4.23
N ALA A 162 13.02 4.55 4.87
CA ALA A 162 14.35 4.90 4.39
C ALA A 162 15.29 3.68 4.34
N GLN A 163 16.16 3.68 3.34
CA GLN A 163 17.24 2.71 3.24
C GLN A 163 18.33 3.06 4.25
N ILE A 164 19.08 2.05 4.72
CA ILE A 164 20.23 2.25 5.59
C ILE A 164 21.49 2.05 4.77
N THR A 165 22.37 3.04 4.80
CA THR A 165 23.65 2.99 4.09
C THR A 165 24.79 3.06 5.09
N PHE A 166 25.81 2.22 4.87
CA PHE A 166 27.06 2.27 5.62
C PHE A 166 28.25 2.00 4.69
N VAL A 167 29.41 2.56 5.06
CA VAL A 167 30.64 2.46 4.27
C VAL A 167 31.70 1.76 5.10
N THR A 168 32.35 0.78 4.48
CA THR A 168 33.45 0.01 5.07
C THR A 168 34.70 0.18 4.21
N GLU A 169 35.88 0.20 4.84
CA GLU A 169 37.18 0.26 4.14
C GLU A 169 38.09 -0.82 4.72
N ASN A 170 39.01 -1.38 3.94
CA ASN A 170 40.06 -2.25 4.44
C ASN A 170 41.44 -1.57 4.48
N SER A 171 42.47 -2.25 4.97
CA SER A 171 43.85 -1.70 5.04
C SER A 171 44.50 -1.40 3.68
N LEU A 172 43.89 -1.83 2.57
CA LEU A 172 44.36 -1.61 1.21
C LEU A 172 43.72 -0.38 0.55
N GLY A 173 42.80 0.31 1.24
CA GLY A 173 42.01 1.41 0.68
C GLY A 173 40.89 0.93 -0.25
N GLU A 174 40.48 -0.33 -0.14
CA GLU A 174 39.30 -0.85 -0.85
C GLU A 174 38.06 -0.52 -0.03
N GLU A 175 37.10 0.17 -0.63
CA GLU A 175 35.87 0.65 0.00
C GLU A 175 34.65 -0.14 -0.51
N ILE A 176 33.75 -0.50 0.40
CA ILE A 176 32.44 -1.07 0.07
C ILE A 176 31.37 -0.25 0.80
N GLU A 177 30.57 0.45 0.02
CA GLU A 177 29.31 1.06 0.42
C GLU A 177 28.18 0.05 0.24
N VAL A 178 27.46 -0.21 1.33
CA VAL A 178 26.34 -1.14 1.38
C VAL A 178 25.07 -0.35 1.67
N THR A 179 24.05 -0.51 0.84
CA THR A 179 22.72 0.06 1.05
C THR A 179 21.70 -1.05 1.22
N VAL A 180 21.03 -1.07 2.37
CA VAL A 180 20.02 -2.06 2.73
C VAL A 180 18.64 -1.40 2.72
N GLY A 181 17.76 -1.86 1.83
CA GLY A 181 16.36 -1.44 1.75
C GLY A 181 15.46 -2.16 2.76
N LEU A 182 14.26 -1.62 2.94
CA LEU A 182 13.29 -2.14 3.92
C LEU A 182 12.91 -3.60 3.62
N GLU A 183 12.69 -3.96 2.36
CA GLU A 183 12.34 -5.33 1.95
C GLU A 183 13.56 -6.25 1.81
N GLY A 184 14.67 -5.94 2.49
CA GLY A 184 15.87 -6.76 2.45
C GLY A 184 16.64 -6.73 1.13
N LYS A 185 16.30 -5.82 0.22
CA LYS A 185 17.09 -5.56 -1.00
C LYS A 185 18.41 -4.93 -0.60
N VAL A 186 19.52 -5.57 -0.96
CA VAL A 186 20.87 -5.06 -0.69
C VAL A 186 21.54 -4.63 -1.99
N GLU A 187 22.09 -3.42 -1.98
CA GLU A 187 22.84 -2.83 -3.08
C GLU A 187 24.26 -2.56 -2.60
N TYR A 188 25.24 -2.87 -3.46
CA TYR A 188 26.66 -2.71 -3.16
C TYR A 188 27.28 -1.75 -4.17
N VAL A 189 28.06 -0.79 -3.68
CA VAL A 189 28.94 0.06 -4.46
C VAL A 189 30.35 -0.13 -3.92
N ALA A 190 31.28 -0.51 -4.76
CA ALA A 190 32.64 -0.84 -4.35
C ALA A 190 33.66 0.00 -5.12
N GLU A 191 34.59 0.61 -4.39
CA GLU A 191 35.64 1.49 -4.91
C GLU A 191 37.03 1.01 -4.43
N GLY A 192 38.10 1.44 -5.10
CA GLY A 192 39.48 1.15 -4.67
C GLY A 192 40.04 -0.24 -5.04
N PHE A 193 39.24 -1.15 -5.61
CA PHE A 193 39.65 -2.52 -5.99
C PHE A 193 40.62 -2.64 -7.20
N GLY A 194 41.18 -1.52 -7.66
CA GLY A 194 42.11 -1.46 -8.80
C GLY A 194 41.43 -1.80 -10.13
N ASP A 195 40.76 -0.82 -10.72
CA ASP A 195 40.15 -0.94 -12.06
C ASP A 195 41.20 -1.38 -13.09
N LYS A 196 40.93 -2.47 -13.81
CA LYS A 196 41.64 -2.78 -15.04
C LYS A 196 40.81 -2.31 -16.23
N GLN A 197 41.42 -1.55 -17.13
CA GLN A 197 40.84 -1.33 -18.45
C GLN A 197 41.18 -2.52 -19.33
N GLU A 198 40.16 -3.24 -19.78
CA GLU A 198 40.30 -4.33 -20.73
C GLU A 198 39.54 -3.97 -22.02
N ASP A 199 40.15 -4.29 -23.15
CA ASP A 199 39.51 -4.11 -24.45
C ASP A 199 38.46 -5.22 -24.64
N SER A 200 37.20 -4.82 -24.76
CA SER A 200 36.12 -5.72 -25.17
C SER A 200 36.39 -6.29 -26.56
N PHE A 201 35.78 -7.43 -26.86
CA PHE A 201 35.76 -8.03 -28.20
C PHE A 201 35.29 -7.04 -29.29
N ASP A 202 34.42 -6.07 -28.92
CA ASP A 202 33.94 -5.01 -29.81
C ASP A 202 34.87 -3.78 -29.90
N GLY A 203 36.08 -3.86 -29.34
CA GLY A 203 37.04 -2.75 -29.28
C GLY A 203 36.65 -1.59 -28.35
N LYS A 204 35.63 -1.79 -27.50
CA LYS A 204 35.24 -0.84 -26.45
C LYS A 204 36.04 -1.12 -25.18
N GLN A 205 36.62 -0.09 -24.59
CA GLN A 205 37.23 -0.23 -23.26
C GLN A 205 36.14 -0.48 -22.22
N ILE A 206 36.22 -1.63 -21.55
CA ILE A 206 35.37 -1.96 -20.42
C ILE A 206 36.26 -1.91 -19.17
N LYS A 207 35.76 -1.27 -18.11
CA LYS A 207 36.38 -1.39 -16.78
C LYS A 207 35.99 -2.74 -16.20
N SER A 208 36.96 -3.63 -16.03
CA SER A 208 36.78 -4.88 -15.29
C SER A 208 37.36 -4.75 -13.89
N CYS A 209 36.58 -5.20 -12.91
CA CYS A 209 36.98 -5.20 -11.50
C CYS A 209 37.11 -6.67 -11.04
N PRO A 210 38.24 -7.34 -11.37
CA PRO A 210 38.37 -8.79 -11.19
C PRO A 210 38.31 -9.24 -9.72
N LYS A 211 38.55 -8.34 -8.77
CA LYS A 211 38.48 -8.64 -7.33
C LYS A 211 37.14 -8.30 -6.68
N THR A 212 36.42 -7.32 -7.22
CA THR A 212 35.20 -6.78 -6.60
C THR A 212 34.08 -7.81 -6.59
N ILE A 213 33.78 -8.41 -7.75
CA ILE A 213 32.67 -9.37 -7.87
C ILE A 213 32.89 -10.60 -6.97
N PRO A 214 34.05 -11.28 -6.99
CA PRO A 214 34.29 -12.41 -6.08
C PRO A 214 34.21 -12.02 -4.60
N THR A 215 34.65 -10.82 -4.24
CA THR A 215 34.59 -10.35 -2.85
C THR A 215 33.13 -10.16 -2.41
N LEU A 216 32.31 -9.50 -3.22
CA LEU A 216 30.90 -9.28 -2.92
C LEU A 216 30.09 -10.57 -2.91
N LEU A 217 30.38 -11.53 -3.80
CA LEU A 217 29.78 -12.87 -3.75
C LEU A 217 30.14 -13.61 -2.47
N LYS A 218 31.37 -13.46 -1.98
CA LYS A 218 31.80 -14.07 -0.72
C LYS A 218 31.16 -13.41 0.50
N VAL A 219 30.94 -12.10 0.47
CA VAL A 219 30.15 -11.38 1.50
C VAL A 219 28.74 -11.96 1.55
N HIS A 220 28.12 -12.14 0.38
CA HIS A 220 26.77 -12.68 0.26
C HIS A 220 26.67 -14.13 0.78
N GLU A 221 27.58 -15.01 0.37
CA GLU A 221 27.68 -16.39 0.85
C GLU A 221 27.81 -16.47 2.37
N LYS A 222 28.72 -15.68 2.95
CA LYS A 222 28.91 -15.62 4.41
C LYS A 222 27.70 -15.04 5.16
N ALA A 223 26.99 -14.08 4.57
CA ALA A 223 25.77 -13.54 5.17
C ALA A 223 24.64 -14.58 5.17
N GLU A 224 24.51 -15.38 4.10
CA GLU A 224 23.58 -16.50 4.03
C GLU A 224 23.92 -17.61 5.04
N GLU A 225 25.22 -17.90 5.24
CA GLU A 225 25.68 -18.82 6.30
C GLU A 225 25.27 -18.37 7.70
N LYS A 226 25.18 -17.06 7.94
CA LYS A 226 24.69 -16.47 9.20
C LYS A 226 23.16 -16.38 9.28
N GLY A 227 22.45 -16.90 8.27
CA GLY A 227 20.99 -17.04 8.27
C GLY A 227 20.23 -15.86 7.65
N VAL A 228 20.93 -14.92 7.02
CA VAL A 228 20.31 -13.78 6.32
C VAL A 228 20.10 -14.14 4.85
N ILE A 229 18.83 -14.22 4.42
CA ILE A 229 18.49 -14.51 3.04
C ILE A 229 18.53 -13.21 2.24
N LEU A 230 19.56 -13.07 1.41
CA LEU A 230 19.78 -11.89 0.60
C LEU A 230 19.26 -12.10 -0.83
N THR A 231 18.69 -11.05 -1.42
CA THR A 231 18.37 -11.07 -2.85
C THR A 231 19.67 -11.13 -3.66
N PRO A 232 19.79 -11.96 -4.71
CA PRO A 232 21.01 -12.04 -5.51
C PRO A 232 21.49 -10.65 -5.96
N PRO A 233 22.80 -10.36 -5.88
CA PRO A 233 23.32 -9.05 -6.23
C PRO A 233 23.02 -8.74 -7.70
N THR A 234 22.38 -7.60 -7.94
CA THR A 234 22.12 -7.08 -9.29
C THR A 234 23.21 -6.10 -9.69
N TRP A 235 23.85 -6.35 -10.82
CA TRP A 235 24.93 -5.50 -11.35
C TRP A 235 24.37 -4.65 -12.48
N LEU A 236 24.55 -3.33 -12.42
CA LEU A 236 23.96 -2.39 -13.40
C LEU A 236 24.46 -2.61 -14.84
N ASP A 237 25.67 -3.14 -15.03
CA ASP A 237 26.32 -3.25 -16.36
C ASP A 237 27.12 -4.54 -16.61
N GLN A 238 27.08 -5.53 -15.70
CA GLN A 238 27.88 -6.76 -15.84
C GLN A 238 27.03 -7.99 -15.52
N ASP A 239 26.77 -8.84 -16.52
CA ASP A 239 26.18 -10.16 -16.25
C ASP A 239 27.18 -10.95 -15.38
N PRO A 240 26.82 -11.33 -14.13
CA PRO A 240 27.72 -12.05 -13.22
C PRO A 240 28.05 -13.46 -13.72
N ASN A 241 27.23 -13.98 -14.64
CA ASN A 241 27.46 -15.23 -15.36
C ASN A 241 28.02 -15.02 -16.76
N ARG A 242 28.43 -13.79 -17.11
CA ARG A 242 29.26 -13.57 -18.29
C ARG A 242 30.55 -14.30 -17.99
N ASN A 243 30.59 -15.56 -18.43
CA ASN A 243 31.67 -16.48 -18.18
C ASN A 243 32.96 -15.69 -18.26
N LEU A 244 33.67 -15.60 -17.13
CA LEU A 244 35.10 -15.34 -17.13
C LEU A 244 35.67 -16.52 -17.91
N SER A 245 35.52 -16.49 -19.24
CA SER A 245 36.08 -17.46 -20.13
C SER A 245 37.56 -17.30 -19.90
N GLU A 246 38.09 -18.19 -19.07
CA GLU A 246 39.51 -18.32 -18.82
C GLU A 246 40.17 -18.19 -20.19
N ALA A 247 41.03 -17.19 -20.37
CA ALA A 247 41.74 -16.95 -21.62
C ALA A 247 42.56 -18.18 -22.07
N GLU A 248 42.63 -19.23 -21.23
CA GLU A 248 43.23 -20.53 -21.49
C GLU A 248 42.32 -21.48 -22.28
N SER A 249 41.01 -21.25 -22.34
CA SER A 249 40.06 -22.02 -23.17
C SER A 249 39.92 -21.41 -24.58
N LEU A 250 41.03 -21.05 -25.21
CA LEU A 250 41.06 -20.94 -26.67
C LEU A 250 40.95 -22.35 -27.25
N PRO A 251 40.09 -22.61 -28.25
CA PRO A 251 40.11 -23.88 -28.96
C PRO A 251 41.53 -24.08 -29.51
N LYS A 252 42.24 -25.09 -29.00
CA LYS A 252 43.53 -25.52 -29.56
C LYS A 252 43.29 -25.75 -31.04
N ASN A 253 43.85 -24.88 -31.86
CA ASN A 253 43.67 -24.91 -33.29
C ASN A 253 44.51 -26.05 -33.85
N ASP A 254 44.05 -27.30 -33.65
CA ASP A 254 44.58 -28.52 -34.28
C ASP A 254 44.18 -28.58 -35.76
N SER A 255 44.32 -27.46 -36.46
CA SER A 255 44.17 -27.36 -37.90
C SER A 255 45.43 -27.94 -38.54
N LYS A 256 45.46 -29.27 -38.72
CA LYS A 256 46.43 -29.95 -39.59
C LYS A 256 46.44 -29.25 -40.96
N PRO A 257 47.59 -28.78 -41.46
CA PRO A 257 47.66 -28.17 -42.78
C PRO A 257 47.33 -29.24 -43.84
N LYS A 258 46.26 -29.00 -44.62
CA LYS A 258 45.95 -29.77 -45.83
C LYS A 258 47.08 -29.57 -46.83
N GLU A 259 47.83 -30.63 -47.11
CA GLU A 259 48.75 -30.72 -48.23
C GLU A 259 48.01 -30.39 -49.54
N ARG A 260 48.46 -29.33 -50.22
CA ARG A 260 48.05 -29.02 -51.59
C ARG A 260 48.86 -29.90 -52.54
N THR A 261 48.25 -30.97 -53.03
CA THR A 261 48.77 -31.73 -54.18
C THR A 261 48.75 -30.83 -55.42
N ARG A 262 49.93 -30.46 -55.91
CA ARG A 262 50.11 -29.86 -57.24
C ARG A 262 49.94 -30.96 -58.28
N ASN A 263 48.90 -30.86 -59.12
CA ASN A 263 48.87 -31.55 -60.41
C ASN A 263 49.69 -30.73 -61.41
N SER A 264 50.74 -31.33 -61.95
CA SER A 264 51.47 -30.84 -63.13
C SER A 264 50.94 -31.56 -64.37
N ILE A 265 50.76 -30.77 -65.43
CA ILE A 265 50.54 -31.19 -66.82
C ILE A 265 51.85 -31.77 -67.38
#